data_AF-A0A9D5Y9M0-F1
#
_entry.id   AF-A0A9D5Y9M0-F1
#
_cell.length_a   1.000
_cell.length_b   1.000
_cell.length_c   1.000
_cell.angle_alpha   90.00
_cell.angle_beta   90.00
_cell.angle_gamma   90.00
#
_symmetry.space_group_name_H-M   'P 1'
#
loop_
_entity.id
_entity.type
_entity.pdbx_description
1 polymer ?
#
loop_
_entity_poly.entity_id
_entity_poly.type
_entity_poly.pdbx_seq_one_letter_code
_entity_poly.pdbx_strand_id
1 'polypeptide(L)'
;MRETTGRSAIIILLIMTLVAMNIMITIQLGYGSCDYDENRETSILMMDATHAQQMNFSADTLTVAAGGQVVPMLTVEPQSSTETIVWTSSDESVAGVTQSGTITAYRSGEAVITASGKNCSATVNIVVTSDIFAKTSEMIKELSVHAADITVFNRATELKDQLGRCTEEGAVQLFELMDRILAFSTGNGDSALLLSSISAMPNIGLSREECLLAATACSARRETVENMAVISFVGDCTFGRFNEQDQANQFPAVYRLSGSETYPFDKVKGVFYADSLTVANLECVLTQRTEHRDKSFFFRGDAAYTKILTGSSVEAVNLSNNHSGDYYDTGRNDTMSALSQAGVKYCYNNTPCVYELPIAGGIKIVLISYSFVGVEYSGDVRDSLLNLIRTYKSDNAVVVVNVHWGVERAVVPERWQQTAGREMIDSGADLVVGHHPHVLQGIERYSSGYIAYSLGNFSFGGNASVTSPETMILRAKITSVNGMASVSGISAVPCKTTSTKTASNNYQPIPQFGADGQAVINRILSLSSQIDGGITELSWSGI
;
A
#
# COMPACT_ATOMS: atom_id res chain seq x y z
N MET A 1 19.70 -63.31 23.81
CA MET A 1 19.85 -62.16 22.89
C MET A 1 19.50 -60.92 23.69
N ARG A 2 20.50 -60.28 24.30
CA ARG A 2 21.15 -59.04 23.84
C ARG A 2 20.16 -57.86 23.71
N GLU A 3 20.28 -56.98 24.70
CA GLU A 3 20.22 -55.50 24.71
C GLU A 3 19.34 -54.71 23.74
N THR A 4 18.91 -53.54 24.27
CA THR A 4 18.21 -52.38 23.70
C THR A 4 16.69 -52.38 23.96
N THR A 5 16.06 -51.44 24.66
CA THR A 5 16.41 -50.06 25.09
C THR A 5 15.66 -49.66 26.37
N GLY A 6 16.35 -49.00 27.31
CA GLY A 6 15.84 -48.56 28.62
C GLY A 6 14.86 -47.37 28.63
N ARG A 7 14.07 -47.13 27.56
CA ARG A 7 13.06 -46.05 27.55
C ARG A 7 11.65 -46.51 27.92
N SER A 8 11.26 -47.74 27.57
CA SER A 8 9.89 -48.22 27.76
C SER A 8 9.56 -48.59 29.21
N ALA A 9 10.54 -49.07 29.98
CA ALA A 9 10.33 -49.40 31.39
C ALA A 9 10.16 -48.13 32.26
N ILE A 10 10.79 -47.02 31.89
CA ILE A 10 10.67 -45.73 32.59
C ILE A 10 9.27 -45.12 32.36
N ILE A 11 8.70 -45.28 31.16
CA ILE A 11 7.37 -44.79 30.81
C ILE A 11 6.28 -45.58 31.57
N ILE A 12 6.42 -46.91 31.65
CA ILE A 12 5.47 -47.75 32.38
C ILE A 12 5.52 -47.46 33.90
N LEU A 13 6.71 -47.23 34.45
CA LEU A 13 6.84 -46.84 35.87
C LEU A 13 6.29 -45.43 36.12
N LEU A 14 6.48 -44.46 35.22
CA LEU A 14 5.90 -43.11 35.33
C LEU A 14 4.37 -43.16 35.30
N ILE A 15 3.79 -43.96 34.40
CA ILE A 15 2.33 -44.11 34.28
C ILE A 15 1.76 -44.75 35.55
N MET A 16 2.41 -45.77 36.11
CA MET A 16 1.95 -46.38 37.37
C MET A 16 2.11 -45.46 38.59
N THR A 17 3.13 -44.59 38.61
CA THR A 17 3.34 -43.63 39.71
C THR A 17 2.37 -42.45 39.64
N LEU A 18 1.99 -42.00 38.43
CA LEU A 18 1.05 -40.90 38.20
C LEU A 18 -0.41 -41.31 38.46
N VAL A 19 -0.78 -42.57 38.20
CA VAL A 19 -2.11 -43.12 38.53
C VAL A 19 -2.35 -43.17 40.05
N ALA A 20 -1.29 -43.31 40.86
CA ALA A 20 -1.40 -43.26 42.32
C ALA A 20 -1.59 -41.83 42.90
N MET A 21 -1.38 -40.77 42.10
CA MET A 21 -1.41 -39.37 42.56
C MET A 21 -2.68 -38.58 42.16
N ASN A 22 -3.68 -39.22 41.54
CA ASN A 22 -4.97 -38.60 41.18
C ASN A 22 -4.84 -37.26 40.40
N ILE A 23 -3.90 -37.18 39.45
CA ILE A 23 -3.79 -36.04 38.53
C ILE A 23 -4.55 -36.39 37.24
N MET A 24 -5.67 -35.71 36.96
CA MET A 24 -6.34 -35.79 35.66
C MET A 24 -5.47 -35.15 34.58
N ILE A 25 -5.07 -35.94 33.58
CA ILE A 25 -4.61 -35.43 32.28
C ILE A 25 -5.60 -35.89 31.23
N THR A 26 -6.25 -34.92 30.57
CA THR A 26 -7.04 -35.14 29.36
C THR A 26 -6.09 -35.44 28.21
N ILE A 27 -5.99 -36.70 27.79
CA ILE A 27 -5.41 -37.05 26.48
C ILE A 27 -6.58 -37.24 25.52
N GLN A 28 -6.73 -36.29 24.61
CA GLN A 28 -7.75 -36.31 23.58
C GLN A 28 -7.29 -37.22 22.43
N LEU A 29 -7.53 -38.53 22.55
CA LEU A 29 -7.52 -39.44 21.40
C LEU A 29 -8.93 -39.48 20.81
N GLY A 30 -9.05 -39.11 19.55
CA GLY A 30 -10.33 -39.00 18.85
C GLY A 30 -11.09 -40.32 18.79
N TYR A 31 -12.34 -40.25 19.23
CA TYR A 31 -13.51 -41.06 18.87
C TYR A 31 -13.36 -42.59 18.75
N GLY A 32 -13.83 -43.27 19.80
CA GLY A 32 -14.28 -44.67 19.77
C GLY A 32 -14.68 -45.16 21.16
N SER A 33 -15.93 -45.61 21.35
CA SER A 33 -16.43 -46.13 22.63
C SER A 33 -15.78 -47.48 22.96
N CYS A 34 -15.33 -47.68 24.20
CA CYS A 34 -14.99 -49.02 24.71
C CYS A 34 -16.12 -49.56 25.58
N ASP A 35 -16.67 -50.72 25.22
CA ASP A 35 -17.41 -51.58 26.13
C ASP A 35 -16.41 -52.62 26.68
N TYR A 36 -16.42 -52.85 27.99
CA TYR A 36 -15.44 -53.70 28.68
C TYR A 36 -16.04 -55.10 28.90
N ASP A 37 -15.43 -56.14 28.33
CA ASP A 37 -15.72 -57.55 28.61
C ASP A 37 -14.41 -58.29 28.95
N GLU A 38 -14.41 -59.01 30.07
CA GLU A 38 -13.22 -59.51 30.78
C GLU A 38 -12.57 -60.77 30.19
N ASN A 39 -13.00 -61.28 29.03
CA ASN A 39 -12.54 -62.60 28.57
C ASN A 39 -12.23 -62.76 27.06
N ARG A 40 -11.78 -61.71 26.37
CA ARG A 40 -11.15 -61.87 25.03
C ARG A 40 -9.88 -61.04 24.90
N GLU A 41 -8.84 -61.66 24.36
CA GLU A 41 -7.60 -60.99 23.96
C GLU A 41 -7.92 -59.69 23.22
N THR A 42 -7.44 -58.56 23.75
CA THR A 42 -7.57 -57.25 23.13
C THR A 42 -6.75 -57.25 21.85
N SER A 43 -7.40 -57.58 20.74
CA SER A 43 -6.82 -57.44 19.41
C SER A 43 -7.11 -56.03 18.93
N ILE A 44 -6.07 -55.19 18.93
CA ILE A 44 -6.11 -53.89 18.24
C ILE A 44 -6.16 -54.21 16.74
N LEU A 45 -7.35 -54.15 16.16
CA LEU A 45 -7.52 -54.14 14.70
C LEU A 45 -6.94 -52.82 14.19
N MET A 46 -5.68 -52.85 13.78
CA MET A 46 -5.09 -51.80 12.96
C MET A 46 -5.81 -51.87 11.61
N MET A 47 -6.80 -51.01 11.38
CA MET A 47 -7.35 -50.82 10.04
C MET A 47 -6.22 -50.29 9.16
N ASP A 48 -5.91 -50.98 8.06
CA ASP A 48 -4.98 -50.49 7.06
C ASP A 48 -5.46 -49.14 6.53
N ALA A 49 -4.54 -48.17 6.41
CA ALA A 49 -4.87 -46.86 5.87
C ALA A 49 -5.49 -46.99 4.47
N THR A 50 -6.63 -46.35 4.26
CA THR A 50 -7.22 -46.30 2.92
C THR A 50 -6.39 -45.33 2.08
N HIS A 51 -5.59 -45.88 1.16
CA HIS A 51 -4.68 -45.10 0.31
C HIS A 51 -5.41 -44.42 -0.84
N ALA A 52 -4.89 -43.26 -1.26
CA ALA A 52 -5.37 -42.58 -2.45
C ALA A 52 -5.05 -43.43 -3.69
N GLN A 53 -6.03 -43.56 -4.58
CA GLN A 53 -5.91 -44.27 -5.87
C GLN A 53 -5.82 -43.29 -7.03
N GLN A 54 -6.47 -42.13 -6.91
CA GLN A 54 -6.42 -41.07 -7.92
C GLN A 54 -6.40 -39.69 -7.27
N MET A 55 -5.67 -38.77 -7.89
CA MET A 55 -5.63 -37.35 -7.51
C MET A 55 -5.78 -36.50 -8.77
N ASN A 56 -6.57 -35.43 -8.71
CA ASN A 56 -6.67 -34.46 -9.81
C ASN A 56 -6.80 -33.04 -9.27
N PHE A 57 -6.10 -32.09 -9.88
CA PHE A 57 -6.41 -30.68 -9.66
C PHE A 57 -7.58 -30.26 -10.53
N SER A 58 -8.35 -29.27 -10.08
CA SER A 58 -9.43 -28.69 -10.87
C SER A 58 -8.96 -27.88 -12.07
N ALA A 59 -7.65 -27.56 -12.13
CA ALA A 59 -7.02 -26.79 -13.19
C ALA A 59 -5.58 -27.27 -13.41
N ASP A 60 -5.15 -27.29 -14.67
CA ASP A 60 -3.78 -27.66 -15.06
C ASP A 60 -2.77 -26.52 -14.81
N THR A 61 -3.25 -25.27 -14.75
CA THR A 61 -2.42 -24.08 -14.54
C THR A 61 -3.15 -23.03 -13.70
N LEU A 62 -2.44 -22.41 -12.76
CA LEU A 62 -2.88 -21.28 -11.97
C LEU A 62 -1.89 -20.12 -12.11
N THR A 63 -2.41 -18.90 -12.22
CA THR A 63 -1.59 -17.68 -12.32
C THR A 63 -1.71 -16.87 -11.03
N VAL A 64 -0.57 -16.50 -10.44
CA VAL A 64 -0.50 -15.83 -9.13
C VAL A 64 0.54 -14.72 -9.18
N ALA A 65 0.23 -13.53 -8.67
CA ALA A 65 1.22 -12.46 -8.55
C ALA A 65 2.29 -12.83 -7.52
N ALA A 66 3.56 -12.47 -7.76
CA ALA A 66 4.64 -12.64 -6.78
C ALA A 66 4.27 -11.91 -5.46
N GLY A 67 4.30 -12.61 -4.33
CA GLY A 67 3.80 -12.17 -3.03
C GLY A 67 2.36 -12.64 -2.71
N GLY A 68 1.63 -13.16 -3.69
CA GLY A 68 0.31 -13.75 -3.53
C GLY A 68 0.35 -15.20 -3.04
N GLN A 69 -0.78 -15.65 -2.48
CA GLN A 69 -1.00 -17.04 -2.08
C GLN A 69 -2.24 -17.62 -2.75
N VAL A 70 -2.22 -18.93 -3.00
CA VAL A 70 -3.37 -19.67 -3.55
C VAL A 70 -3.44 -21.07 -2.94
N VAL A 71 -4.65 -21.61 -2.79
CA VAL A 71 -4.87 -23.02 -2.43
C VAL A 71 -5.56 -23.70 -3.62
N PRO A 72 -4.86 -24.60 -4.35
CA PRO A 72 -5.46 -25.29 -5.48
C PRO A 72 -6.46 -26.34 -4.99
N MET A 73 -7.58 -26.48 -5.70
CA MET A 73 -8.57 -27.52 -5.39
C MET A 73 -8.07 -28.88 -5.89
N LEU A 74 -7.65 -29.74 -4.95
CA LEU A 74 -7.23 -31.12 -5.19
C LEU A 74 -8.37 -32.08 -4.83
N THR A 75 -8.79 -32.93 -5.76
CA THR A 75 -9.69 -34.07 -5.48
C THR A 75 -8.86 -35.34 -5.26
N VAL A 76 -9.23 -36.12 -4.24
CA VAL A 76 -8.57 -37.39 -3.88
C VAL A 76 -9.63 -38.49 -3.85
N GLU A 77 -9.40 -39.57 -4.59
CA GLU A 77 -10.31 -40.73 -4.66
C GLU A 77 -9.62 -42.01 -4.15
N PRO A 78 -10.29 -42.81 -3.29
CA PRO A 78 -11.62 -42.54 -2.72
C PRO A 78 -11.58 -41.39 -1.71
N GLN A 79 -12.67 -40.62 -1.61
CA GLN A 79 -12.78 -39.52 -0.62
C GLN A 79 -12.58 -39.96 0.83
N SER A 80 -12.75 -41.26 1.12
CA SER A 80 -12.48 -41.87 2.43
C SER A 80 -11.00 -42.12 2.71
N SER A 81 -10.09 -41.69 1.84
CA SER A 81 -8.65 -41.85 2.06
C SER A 81 -8.19 -41.07 3.28
N THR A 82 -7.38 -41.72 4.12
CA THR A 82 -6.74 -41.12 5.32
C THR A 82 -5.26 -40.87 5.11
N GLU A 83 -4.79 -40.97 3.87
CA GLU A 83 -3.39 -40.84 3.51
C GLU A 83 -2.90 -39.40 3.66
N THR A 84 -1.70 -39.24 4.20
CA THR A 84 -1.03 -37.93 4.25
C THR A 84 -0.45 -37.61 2.88
N ILE A 85 -0.87 -36.48 2.32
CA ILE A 85 -0.38 -35.99 1.04
C ILE A 85 0.94 -35.26 1.23
N VAL A 86 1.93 -35.62 0.42
CA VAL A 86 3.23 -34.95 0.39
C VAL A 86 3.22 -33.94 -0.75
N TRP A 87 3.55 -32.68 -0.43
CA TRP A 87 3.58 -31.59 -1.39
C TRP A 87 5.01 -31.19 -1.69
N THR A 88 5.32 -30.98 -2.97
CA THR A 88 6.64 -30.54 -3.42
C THR A 88 6.52 -29.51 -4.54
N SER A 89 7.49 -28.61 -4.63
CA SER A 89 7.64 -27.70 -5.76
C SER A 89 8.84 -28.10 -6.62
N SER A 90 8.70 -27.98 -7.94
CA SER A 90 9.82 -28.15 -8.87
C SER A 90 10.85 -27.02 -8.77
N ASP A 91 10.42 -25.84 -8.30
CA ASP A 91 11.28 -24.68 -8.07
C ASP A 91 10.72 -23.87 -6.90
N GLU A 92 11.18 -24.20 -5.69
CA GLU A 92 10.81 -23.48 -4.46
C GLU A 92 11.28 -22.02 -4.46
N SER A 93 12.17 -21.61 -5.38
CA SER A 93 12.50 -20.20 -5.56
C SER A 93 11.43 -19.44 -6.33
N VAL A 94 10.58 -20.13 -7.10
CA VAL A 94 9.46 -19.58 -7.89
C VAL A 94 8.14 -19.68 -7.14
N ALA A 95 7.78 -20.86 -6.66
CA ALA A 95 6.60 -21.04 -5.81
C ALA A 95 6.84 -22.12 -4.76
N GLY A 96 6.54 -21.83 -3.50
CA GLY A 96 6.63 -22.79 -2.39
C GLY A 96 5.27 -23.35 -2.06
N VAL A 97 5.23 -24.55 -1.50
CA VAL A 97 3.98 -25.20 -1.09
C VAL A 97 4.10 -25.76 0.33
N THR A 98 3.10 -25.50 1.16
CA THR A 98 3.01 -26.01 2.52
C THR A 98 2.46 -27.44 2.55
N GLN A 99 2.59 -28.12 3.69
CA GLN A 99 2.03 -29.47 3.85
C GLN A 99 0.48 -29.51 3.80
N SER A 100 -0.19 -28.37 4.00
CA SER A 100 -1.63 -28.21 3.81
C SER A 100 -2.04 -27.85 2.36
N GLY A 101 -1.08 -27.77 1.43
CA GLY A 101 -1.34 -27.46 0.02
C GLY A 101 -1.45 -25.96 -0.31
N THR A 102 -1.20 -25.05 0.64
CA THR A 102 -1.14 -23.61 0.36
C THR A 102 0.14 -23.27 -0.40
N ILE A 103 -0.01 -22.66 -1.57
CA ILE A 103 1.08 -22.24 -2.45
C ILE A 103 1.35 -20.75 -2.24
N THR A 104 2.61 -20.38 -2.07
CA THR A 104 3.08 -18.99 -2.03
C THR A 104 3.93 -18.72 -3.25
N ALA A 105 3.60 -17.66 -4.00
CA ALA A 105 4.34 -17.23 -5.18
C ALA A 105 5.48 -16.28 -4.78
N TYR A 106 6.72 -16.58 -5.18
CA TYR A 106 7.90 -15.84 -4.71
C TYR A 106 8.54 -14.96 -5.78
N ARG A 107 8.76 -15.46 -6.99
CA ARG A 107 9.37 -14.69 -8.10
C ARG A 107 8.73 -15.07 -9.42
N SER A 108 8.79 -14.17 -10.39
CA SER A 108 8.30 -14.45 -11.74
C SER A 108 8.96 -15.69 -12.33
N GLY A 109 8.14 -16.56 -12.91
CA GLY A 109 8.59 -17.82 -13.46
C GLY A 109 7.47 -18.85 -13.41
N GLU A 110 7.80 -20.09 -13.75
CA GLU A 110 6.86 -21.21 -13.66
C GLU A 110 7.42 -22.25 -12.70
N ALA A 111 6.57 -22.77 -11.82
CA ALA A 111 6.88 -23.89 -10.94
C ALA A 111 5.74 -24.89 -10.95
N VAL A 112 6.07 -26.17 -11.02
CA VAL A 112 5.09 -27.24 -10.96
C VAL A 112 4.96 -27.69 -9.51
N ILE A 113 3.76 -27.57 -8.96
CA ILE A 113 3.43 -28.10 -7.63
C ILE A 113 2.88 -29.51 -7.79
N THR A 114 3.46 -30.45 -7.03
CA THR A 114 3.07 -31.87 -7.05
C THR A 114 2.51 -32.27 -5.69
N ALA A 115 1.33 -32.90 -5.71
CA ALA A 115 0.73 -33.60 -4.58
C ALA A 115 0.93 -35.10 -4.78
N SER A 116 1.57 -35.79 -3.82
CA SER A 116 1.90 -37.22 -3.90
C SER A 116 1.29 -38.00 -2.72
N GLY A 117 0.57 -39.07 -3.04
CA GLY A 117 0.24 -40.16 -2.12
C GLY A 117 1.15 -41.36 -2.35
N LYS A 118 0.88 -42.50 -1.71
CA LYS A 118 1.72 -43.71 -1.84
C LYS A 118 1.72 -44.30 -3.24
N ASN A 119 0.58 -44.22 -3.95
CA ASN A 119 0.39 -44.89 -5.25
C ASN A 119 -0.03 -43.95 -6.39
N CYS A 120 -0.28 -42.67 -6.12
CA CYS A 120 -0.72 -41.71 -7.13
C CYS A 120 -0.20 -40.31 -6.83
N SER A 121 -0.18 -39.45 -7.86
CA SER A 121 0.20 -38.05 -7.74
C SER A 121 -0.60 -37.18 -8.71
N ALA A 122 -0.74 -35.90 -8.40
CA ALA A 122 -1.26 -34.88 -9.30
C ALA A 122 -0.29 -33.68 -9.36
N THR A 123 -0.30 -32.95 -10.47
CA THR A 123 0.54 -31.77 -10.68
C THR A 123 -0.29 -30.58 -11.17
N VAL A 124 0.07 -29.37 -10.73
CA VAL A 124 -0.48 -28.10 -11.25
C VAL A 124 0.67 -27.16 -11.57
N ASN A 125 0.62 -26.52 -12.75
CA ASN A 125 1.60 -25.49 -13.11
C ASN A 125 1.23 -24.16 -12.46
N ILE A 126 2.18 -23.52 -11.77
CA ILE A 126 2.02 -22.20 -11.17
C ILE A 126 2.83 -21.22 -11.98
N VAL A 127 2.11 -20.37 -12.71
CA VAL A 127 2.70 -19.24 -13.43
C VAL A 127 2.72 -18.06 -12.47
N VAL A 128 3.89 -17.74 -11.94
CA VAL A 128 4.08 -16.56 -11.11
C VAL A 128 4.32 -15.36 -12.01
N THR A 129 3.40 -14.40 -11.98
CA THR A 129 3.57 -13.12 -12.64
C THR A 129 4.21 -12.14 -11.66
N SER A 130 5.26 -11.44 -12.08
CA SER A 130 5.83 -10.36 -11.25
C SER A 130 4.85 -9.20 -11.18
N ASP A 131 4.47 -8.80 -9.97
CA ASP A 131 3.61 -7.64 -9.72
C ASP A 131 4.24 -6.32 -10.21
N ILE A 132 5.57 -6.31 -10.43
CA ILE A 132 6.30 -5.17 -10.99
C ILE A 132 6.46 -5.24 -12.51
N PHE A 133 6.65 -6.40 -13.17
CA PHE A 133 6.66 -6.39 -14.64
C PHE A 133 5.26 -6.30 -15.24
N ALA A 134 4.20 -6.70 -14.54
CA ALA A 134 2.85 -6.33 -14.96
C ALA A 134 2.67 -4.82 -14.83
N LYS A 135 2.94 -4.19 -13.66
CA LYS A 135 2.88 -2.72 -13.52
C LYS A 135 3.81 -1.97 -14.48
N THR A 136 5.01 -2.46 -14.75
CA THR A 136 5.94 -1.90 -15.74
C THR A 136 5.46 -2.16 -17.17
N SER A 137 4.88 -3.33 -17.47
CA SER A 137 4.32 -3.71 -18.77
C SER A 137 2.94 -3.08 -19.05
N GLU A 138 2.19 -2.72 -18.01
CA GLU A 138 0.94 -1.95 -18.04
C GLU A 138 1.24 -0.47 -18.14
N MET A 139 2.27 0.03 -17.45
CA MET A 139 2.85 1.36 -17.72
C MET A 139 3.33 1.43 -19.17
N ILE A 140 3.99 0.38 -19.69
CA ILE A 140 4.37 0.22 -21.12
C ILE A 140 3.14 0.08 -22.04
N LYS A 141 2.06 -0.62 -21.65
CA LYS A 141 0.82 -0.78 -22.45
C LYS A 141 -0.06 0.45 -22.45
N GLU A 142 -0.19 1.20 -21.37
CA GLU A 142 -0.94 2.46 -21.30
C GLU A 142 -0.15 3.60 -21.97
N LEU A 143 1.19 3.59 -21.90
CA LEU A 143 2.07 4.38 -22.77
C LEU A 143 1.87 4.05 -24.27
N SER A 144 1.29 2.89 -24.60
CA SER A 144 1.02 2.45 -25.99
C SER A 144 -0.33 2.92 -26.56
N VAL A 145 -1.24 3.48 -25.74
CA VAL A 145 -2.61 3.81 -26.19
C VAL A 145 -2.82 5.31 -26.44
N HIS A 146 -1.97 6.19 -25.89
CA HIS A 146 -2.08 7.65 -26.07
C HIS A 146 -0.86 8.36 -26.66
N ALA A 147 0.17 7.62 -27.07
CA ALA A 147 1.23 8.14 -27.91
C ALA A 147 1.25 7.38 -29.24
N ALA A 148 0.62 7.96 -30.25
CA ALA A 148 1.08 7.68 -31.61
C ALA A 148 2.57 8.07 -31.65
N ASP A 149 3.39 7.11 -32.09
CA ASP A 149 4.86 7.07 -32.09
C ASP A 149 5.54 6.63 -30.79
N ILE A 150 5.47 5.31 -30.58
CA ILE A 150 6.55 4.40 -30.16
C ILE A 150 7.94 5.01 -30.39
N THR A 151 8.52 5.71 -29.41
CA THR A 151 9.95 6.11 -29.48
C THR A 151 10.59 6.51 -28.14
N VAL A 152 10.40 5.71 -27.07
CA VAL A 152 11.21 5.88 -25.84
C VAL A 152 12.00 4.63 -25.50
N PHE A 153 11.37 3.43 -25.50
CA PHE A 153 12.13 2.18 -25.32
C PHE A 153 12.74 1.64 -26.62
N ASN A 154 11.99 1.74 -27.73
CA ASN A 154 12.58 1.53 -29.05
C ASN A 154 13.60 2.62 -29.37
N ARG A 155 13.50 3.84 -28.84
CA ARG A 155 14.56 4.85 -29.00
C ARG A 155 15.78 4.55 -28.15
N ALA A 156 15.70 3.90 -26.99
CA ALA A 156 16.89 3.46 -26.26
C ALA A 156 17.63 2.32 -27.00
N THR A 157 16.89 1.45 -27.68
CA THR A 157 17.43 0.33 -28.48
C THR A 157 17.82 0.77 -29.90
N GLU A 158 17.19 1.80 -30.45
CA GLU A 158 17.50 2.43 -31.73
C GLU A 158 18.51 3.57 -31.55
N LEU A 159 18.69 4.15 -30.36
CA LEU A 159 19.85 4.96 -29.93
C LEU A 159 21.08 4.06 -29.93
N LYS A 160 20.96 2.79 -29.56
CA LYS A 160 22.02 1.78 -29.68
C LYS A 160 22.44 1.52 -31.14
N ASP A 161 21.52 1.57 -32.09
CA ASP A 161 21.81 1.42 -33.53
C ASP A 161 22.15 2.75 -34.24
N GLN A 162 21.64 3.89 -33.76
CA GLN A 162 21.96 5.25 -34.23
C GLN A 162 23.21 5.83 -33.54
N LEU A 163 23.74 5.17 -32.50
CA LEU A 163 25.01 5.44 -31.81
C LEU A 163 26.23 5.40 -32.77
N GLY A 164 26.06 4.85 -33.98
CA GLY A 164 27.02 5.03 -35.08
C GLY A 164 27.04 6.42 -35.73
N ARG A 165 26.22 7.38 -35.26
CA ARG A 165 26.08 8.74 -35.83
C ARG A 165 26.22 9.89 -34.83
N CYS A 166 26.43 9.63 -33.54
CA CYS A 166 26.77 10.67 -32.57
C CYS A 166 28.27 10.98 -32.64
N THR A 167 28.65 12.24 -32.38
CA THR A 167 30.07 12.57 -32.17
C THR A 167 30.58 11.81 -30.94
N GLU A 168 31.84 11.34 -30.96
CA GLU A 168 32.45 10.58 -29.86
C GLU A 168 32.26 11.25 -28.50
N GLU A 169 32.32 12.58 -28.43
CA GLU A 169 32.12 13.35 -27.19
C GLU A 169 30.71 13.20 -26.58
N GLY A 170 29.66 13.12 -27.40
CA GLY A 170 28.28 13.00 -26.90
C GLY A 170 27.96 11.59 -26.38
N ALA A 171 28.55 10.56 -26.98
CA ALA A 171 28.42 9.18 -26.53
C ALA A 171 29.13 8.96 -25.18
N VAL A 172 30.31 9.57 -25.00
CA VAL A 172 31.08 9.50 -23.76
C VAL A 172 30.36 10.18 -22.59
N GLN A 173 29.79 11.38 -22.79
CA GLN A 173 29.07 12.11 -21.74
C GLN A 173 27.82 11.38 -21.24
N LEU A 174 27.06 10.75 -22.13
CA LEU A 174 25.86 9.98 -21.77
C LEU A 174 26.20 8.67 -21.05
N PHE A 175 27.27 7.99 -21.48
CA PHE A 175 27.78 6.80 -20.81
C PHE A 175 28.25 7.13 -19.39
N GLU A 176 28.94 8.26 -19.21
CA GLU A 176 29.34 8.74 -17.89
C GLU A 176 28.16 9.10 -16.98
N LEU A 177 27.06 9.65 -17.51
CA LEU A 177 25.86 9.89 -16.69
C LEU A 177 25.20 8.58 -16.29
N MET A 178 25.08 7.62 -17.20
CA MET A 178 24.51 6.31 -16.87
C MET A 178 25.37 5.56 -15.86
N ASP A 179 26.70 5.60 -15.98
CA ASP A 179 27.63 5.04 -15.00
C ASP A 179 27.59 5.78 -13.67
N ARG A 180 27.36 7.11 -13.65
CA ARG A 180 27.20 7.89 -12.41
C ARG A 180 25.86 7.64 -11.75
N ILE A 181 24.79 7.46 -12.52
CA ILE A 181 23.47 7.00 -12.03
C ILE A 181 23.60 5.59 -11.44
N LEU A 182 24.37 4.71 -12.10
CA LEU A 182 24.64 3.35 -11.63
C LEU A 182 25.55 3.33 -10.38
N ALA A 183 26.59 4.16 -10.33
CA ALA A 183 27.47 4.30 -9.18
C ALA A 183 26.74 4.93 -7.99
N PHE A 184 25.88 5.93 -8.22
CA PHE A 184 25.02 6.52 -7.19
C PHE A 184 23.99 5.51 -6.67
N SER A 185 23.34 4.75 -7.55
CA SER A 185 22.36 3.72 -7.18
C SER A 185 22.97 2.50 -6.48
N THR A 186 24.28 2.29 -6.61
CA THR A 186 25.05 1.25 -5.89
C THR A 186 25.79 1.75 -4.65
N GLY A 187 25.60 3.03 -4.27
CA GLY A 187 26.15 3.60 -3.03
C GLY A 187 27.61 4.09 -3.11
N ASN A 188 28.21 4.08 -4.31
CA ASN A 188 29.59 4.52 -4.55
C ASN A 188 29.68 5.93 -5.18
N GLY A 189 28.56 6.60 -5.40
CA GLY A 189 28.49 7.88 -6.13
C GLY A 189 28.18 9.10 -5.25
N ASP A 190 28.72 10.26 -5.64
CA ASP A 190 28.52 11.56 -5.00
C ASP A 190 27.29 12.29 -5.61
N SER A 191 26.32 12.66 -4.77
CA SER A 191 25.07 13.32 -5.16
C SER A 191 25.27 14.71 -5.75
N ALA A 192 26.27 15.47 -5.27
CA ALA A 192 26.56 16.81 -5.79
C ALA A 192 27.15 16.71 -7.21
N LEU A 193 27.96 15.68 -7.47
CA LEU A 193 28.50 15.38 -8.78
C LEU A 193 27.41 14.92 -9.77
N LEU A 194 26.47 14.06 -9.35
CA LEU A 194 25.36 13.63 -10.20
C LEU A 194 24.47 14.81 -10.64
N LEU A 195 24.09 15.67 -9.70
CA LEU A 195 23.31 16.88 -9.96
C LEU A 195 24.07 17.85 -10.89
N SER A 196 25.38 18.02 -10.69
CA SER A 196 26.21 18.83 -11.57
C SER A 196 26.28 18.27 -13.00
N SER A 197 26.36 16.94 -13.16
CA SER A 197 26.39 16.27 -14.47
C SER A 197 25.05 16.36 -15.20
N ILE A 198 23.92 16.24 -14.50
CA ILE A 198 22.58 16.46 -15.06
C ILE A 198 22.43 17.91 -15.54
N SER A 199 22.94 18.87 -14.76
CA SER A 199 22.86 20.30 -15.09
C SER A 199 23.80 20.74 -16.21
N ALA A 200 24.88 20.00 -16.46
CA ALA A 200 25.93 20.35 -17.43
C ALA A 200 25.70 19.79 -18.84
N MET A 201 24.65 18.98 -19.06
CA MET A 201 24.41 18.33 -20.35
C MET A 201 23.66 19.22 -21.34
N PRO A 202 24.23 19.52 -22.52
CA PRO A 202 23.50 20.13 -23.62
C PRO A 202 22.78 19.04 -24.45
N ASN A 203 21.48 19.23 -24.70
CA ASN A 203 20.71 18.58 -25.78
C ASN A 203 20.75 17.03 -25.86
N ILE A 204 20.14 16.33 -24.90
CA ILE A 204 19.84 14.88 -25.02
C ILE A 204 18.37 14.61 -25.44
N GLY A 205 17.58 15.65 -25.73
CA GLY A 205 16.21 15.47 -26.24
C GLY A 205 15.22 14.82 -25.27
N LEU A 206 15.64 14.49 -24.04
CA LEU A 206 14.77 14.13 -22.93
C LEU A 206 14.29 15.39 -22.23
N SER A 207 12.99 15.46 -21.97
CA SER A 207 12.38 16.50 -21.16
C SER A 207 12.79 16.35 -19.69
N ARG A 208 12.74 17.46 -18.95
CA ARG A 208 13.00 17.48 -17.50
C ARG A 208 12.07 16.53 -16.73
N GLU A 209 10.87 16.27 -17.24
CA GLU A 209 9.86 15.37 -16.68
C GLU A 209 10.26 13.89 -16.83
N GLU A 210 10.96 13.53 -17.91
CA GLU A 210 11.46 12.16 -18.13
C GLU A 210 12.69 11.85 -17.27
N CYS A 211 13.59 12.81 -17.08
CA CYS A 211 14.72 12.67 -16.14
C CYS A 211 14.23 12.54 -14.68
N LEU A 212 13.16 13.25 -14.32
CA LEU A 212 12.49 13.18 -13.02
C LEU A 212 11.86 11.80 -12.77
N LEU A 213 11.19 11.24 -13.78
CA LEU A 213 10.57 9.91 -13.69
C LEU A 213 11.64 8.82 -13.50
N ALA A 214 12.76 8.91 -14.23
CA ALA A 214 13.88 7.99 -14.11
C ALA A 214 14.60 8.09 -12.75
N ALA A 215 14.86 9.30 -12.25
CA ALA A 215 15.52 9.50 -10.95
C ALA A 215 14.65 9.03 -9.77
N THR A 216 13.33 9.27 -9.86
CA THR A 216 12.36 8.86 -8.84
C THR A 216 12.21 7.33 -8.80
N ALA A 217 12.13 6.68 -9.97
CA ALA A 217 12.14 5.23 -10.09
C ALA A 217 13.45 4.60 -9.59
N CYS A 218 14.60 5.26 -9.79
CA CYS A 218 15.89 4.79 -9.27
C CYS A 218 16.01 4.95 -7.74
N SER A 219 15.43 5.99 -7.13
CA SER A 219 15.39 6.17 -5.67
C SER A 219 14.53 5.10 -4.99
N ALA A 220 13.36 4.78 -5.56
CA ALA A 220 12.49 3.70 -5.10
C ALA A 220 13.17 2.32 -5.15
N ARG A 221 14.03 2.11 -6.16
CA ARG A 221 14.82 0.88 -6.31
C ARG A 221 15.86 0.70 -5.21
N ARG A 222 16.32 1.79 -4.56
CA ARG A 222 17.22 1.73 -3.40
C ARG A 222 16.50 1.30 -2.13
N GLU A 223 15.22 1.64 -2.00
CA GLU A 223 14.39 1.36 -0.81
C GLU A 223 13.90 -0.08 -0.73
N THR A 224 13.91 -0.82 -1.85
CA THR A 224 13.47 -2.22 -1.95
C THR A 224 14.58 -3.24 -1.63
N VAL A 225 15.81 -2.78 -1.40
CA VAL A 225 17.00 -3.63 -1.14
C VAL A 225 17.35 -3.70 0.35
N GLU A 226 16.81 -2.79 1.16
CA GLU A 226 16.90 -2.79 2.63
C GLU A 226 15.48 -2.98 3.19
N ASN A 227 15.28 -3.46 4.43
CA ASN A 227 13.95 -3.66 5.06
C ASN A 227 13.18 -2.35 5.27
N MET A 228 12.84 -1.67 4.18
CA MET A 228 12.39 -0.30 4.10
C MET A 228 11.23 -0.22 3.10
N ALA A 229 10.25 0.62 3.43
CA ALA A 229 9.14 0.95 2.54
C ALA A 229 8.84 2.43 2.66
N VAL A 230 8.27 3.02 1.61
CA VAL A 230 7.80 4.40 1.66
C VAL A 230 6.32 4.45 1.40
N ILE A 231 5.60 5.16 2.25
CA ILE A 231 4.16 5.35 2.15
C ILE A 231 3.91 6.83 1.88
N SER A 232 3.22 7.12 0.79
CA SER A 232 2.83 8.50 0.44
C SER A 232 1.42 8.80 0.92
N PHE A 233 1.23 10.00 1.44
CA PHE A 233 -0.06 10.54 1.85
C PHE A 233 -0.30 11.84 1.10
N VAL A 234 -1.50 11.98 0.53
CA VAL A 234 -1.91 13.20 -0.16
C VAL A 234 -3.12 13.82 0.51
N GLY A 235 -3.28 15.12 0.31
CA GLY A 235 -4.38 15.91 0.86
C GLY A 235 -5.74 15.62 0.24
N ASP A 236 -6.66 16.55 0.44
CA ASP A 236 -8.08 16.38 0.14
C ASP A 236 -8.31 16.23 -1.37
N CYS A 237 -8.92 15.11 -1.76
CA CYS A 237 -9.26 14.78 -3.13
C CYS A 237 -10.78 14.69 -3.28
N THR A 238 -11.35 15.54 -4.13
CA THR A 238 -12.79 15.59 -4.42
C THR A 238 -12.95 15.44 -5.93
N PHE A 239 -13.22 14.22 -6.40
CA PHE A 239 -13.50 13.95 -7.80
C PHE A 239 -14.98 14.17 -8.08
N GLY A 240 -15.35 15.41 -8.35
CA GLY A 240 -16.75 15.74 -8.49
C GLY A 240 -17.04 17.22 -8.37
N ARG A 241 -18.30 17.53 -8.12
CA ARG A 241 -18.80 18.90 -7.99
C ARG A 241 -19.99 18.95 -7.04
N PHE A 242 -20.39 20.17 -6.67
CA PHE A 242 -21.53 20.43 -5.78
C PHE A 242 -22.77 21.02 -6.44
N ASN A 243 -22.70 21.44 -7.69
CA ASN A 243 -23.87 21.86 -8.46
C ASN A 243 -24.16 20.80 -9.54
N GLU A 244 -25.42 20.52 -9.84
CA GLU A 244 -25.74 19.50 -10.84
C GLU A 244 -25.44 19.93 -12.29
N GLN A 245 -25.01 21.18 -12.52
CA GLN A 245 -24.72 21.74 -13.83
C GLN A 245 -23.22 21.66 -14.18
N ASP A 246 -22.87 21.15 -15.37
CA ASP A 246 -21.50 21.16 -15.89
C ASP A 246 -21.07 22.59 -16.26
N GLN A 247 -20.31 23.26 -15.40
CA GLN A 247 -19.61 24.49 -15.80
C GLN A 247 -18.21 24.16 -16.32
N ALA A 248 -17.73 24.91 -17.33
CA ALA A 248 -16.49 24.59 -18.05
C ALA A 248 -15.23 24.56 -17.16
N ASN A 249 -15.23 25.28 -16.04
CA ASN A 249 -14.13 25.35 -15.08
C ASN A 249 -14.26 24.38 -13.90
N GLN A 250 -15.24 23.48 -13.91
CA GLN A 250 -15.45 22.49 -12.85
C GLN A 250 -14.81 21.15 -13.18
N PHE A 251 -14.50 20.39 -12.13
CA PHE A 251 -13.77 19.14 -12.24
C PHE A 251 -14.31 18.19 -13.32
N PRO A 252 -15.63 17.87 -13.41
CA PRO A 252 -16.11 16.94 -14.43
C PRO A 252 -15.88 17.42 -15.87
N ALA A 253 -15.97 18.73 -16.12
CA ALA A 253 -15.73 19.30 -17.43
C ALA A 253 -14.23 19.31 -17.77
N VAL A 254 -13.38 19.75 -16.83
CA VAL A 254 -11.92 19.75 -17.00
C VAL A 254 -11.39 18.33 -17.21
N TYR A 255 -11.83 17.37 -16.40
CA TYR A 255 -11.49 15.95 -16.53
C TYR A 255 -11.89 15.41 -17.91
N ARG A 256 -13.14 15.62 -18.35
CA ARG A 256 -13.63 15.15 -19.65
C ARG A 256 -12.84 15.75 -20.82
N LEU A 257 -12.52 17.04 -20.75
CA LEU A 257 -11.78 17.74 -21.81
C LEU A 257 -10.28 17.38 -21.84
N SER A 258 -9.72 16.87 -20.75
CA SER A 258 -8.32 16.47 -20.70
C SER A 258 -7.99 15.26 -21.59
N GLY A 259 -8.96 14.36 -21.80
CA GLY A 259 -8.76 13.10 -22.51
C GLY A 259 -7.94 12.04 -21.75
N SER A 260 -7.58 12.27 -20.48
CA SER A 260 -6.80 11.32 -19.67
C SER A 260 -7.63 10.74 -18.53
N GLU A 261 -7.67 9.40 -18.40
CA GLU A 261 -8.38 8.71 -17.30
C GLU A 261 -7.72 8.96 -15.93
N THR A 262 -6.45 9.40 -15.91
CA THR A 262 -5.66 9.68 -14.69
C THR A 262 -5.32 11.16 -14.55
N TYR A 263 -6.01 12.02 -15.30
CA TYR A 263 -5.70 13.45 -15.45
C TYR A 263 -5.28 14.18 -14.16
N PRO A 264 -6.02 14.09 -13.03
CA PRO A 264 -5.65 14.80 -11.83
C PRO A 264 -4.25 14.46 -11.33
N PHE A 265 -3.81 13.21 -11.53
CA PHE A 265 -2.57 12.70 -10.98
C PHE A 265 -1.48 12.48 -12.03
N ASP A 266 -1.71 12.81 -13.31
CA ASP A 266 -0.71 12.65 -14.37
C ASP A 266 0.66 13.25 -14.05
N LYS A 267 0.69 14.38 -13.33
CA LYS A 267 1.93 15.10 -12.97
C LYS A 267 2.58 14.64 -11.66
N VAL A 268 1.94 13.74 -10.93
CA VAL A 268 2.42 13.23 -9.63
C VAL A 268 2.50 11.70 -9.59
N LYS A 269 1.89 10.98 -10.54
CA LYS A 269 1.85 9.51 -10.57
C LYS A 269 3.23 8.87 -10.57
N GLY A 270 4.24 9.54 -11.13
CA GLY A 270 5.63 9.08 -11.06
C GLY A 270 6.17 8.98 -9.62
N VAL A 271 5.68 9.83 -8.71
CA VAL A 271 5.99 9.74 -7.28
C VAL A 271 5.28 8.54 -6.65
N PHE A 272 4.01 8.33 -7.01
CA PHE A 272 3.19 7.24 -6.49
C PHE A 272 3.72 5.86 -6.93
N TYR A 273 4.09 5.71 -8.20
CA TYR A 273 4.74 4.49 -8.70
C TYR A 273 6.09 4.18 -8.05
N ALA A 274 6.70 5.17 -7.42
CA ALA A 274 7.99 5.07 -6.74
C ALA A 274 7.86 4.86 -5.22
N ASP A 275 6.65 4.69 -4.71
CA ASP A 275 6.42 4.30 -3.32
C ASP A 275 5.85 2.88 -3.22
N SER A 276 5.59 2.44 -2.00
CA SER A 276 5.06 1.12 -1.70
C SER A 276 3.55 1.12 -1.51
N LEU A 277 2.97 2.30 -1.28
CA LEU A 277 1.56 2.54 -0.97
C LEU A 277 1.32 4.06 -1.00
N THR A 278 0.34 4.50 -1.78
CA THR A 278 -0.22 5.84 -1.70
C THR A 278 -1.61 5.81 -1.06
N VAL A 279 -1.82 6.73 -0.11
CA VAL A 279 -3.09 6.93 0.59
C VAL A 279 -3.62 8.34 0.33
N ALA A 280 -4.88 8.45 -0.10
CA ALA A 280 -5.54 9.72 -0.35
C ALA A 280 -6.76 9.93 0.56
N ASN A 281 -7.11 11.18 0.90
CA ASN A 281 -8.42 11.48 1.47
C ASN A 281 -9.44 11.69 0.35
N LEU A 282 -10.41 10.78 0.21
CA LEU A 282 -11.46 10.89 -0.79
C LEU A 282 -12.68 11.58 -0.18
N GLU A 283 -12.80 12.88 -0.45
CA GLU A 283 -13.78 13.78 0.11
C GLU A 283 -14.90 14.08 -0.89
N CYS A 284 -15.52 13.01 -1.38
CA CYS A 284 -16.71 13.04 -2.21
C CYS A 284 -17.42 11.69 -2.19
N VAL A 285 -18.68 11.68 -2.61
CA VAL A 285 -19.45 10.46 -2.80
C VAL A 285 -19.43 10.07 -4.27
N LEU A 286 -19.05 8.83 -4.57
CA LEU A 286 -19.11 8.25 -5.92
C LEU A 286 -20.46 7.55 -6.08
N THR A 287 -21.44 8.23 -6.68
CA THR A 287 -22.80 7.73 -6.76
C THR A 287 -23.60 8.38 -7.89
N GLN A 288 -24.64 7.69 -8.37
CA GLN A 288 -25.65 8.21 -9.28
C GLN A 288 -26.93 8.68 -8.56
N ARG A 289 -26.98 8.61 -7.22
CA ARG A 289 -28.12 9.12 -6.44
C ARG A 289 -28.21 10.64 -6.60
N THR A 290 -29.43 11.15 -6.63
CA THR A 290 -29.72 12.60 -6.69
C THR A 290 -30.22 13.14 -5.35
N GLU A 291 -30.75 12.29 -4.48
CA GLU A 291 -31.16 12.69 -3.14
C GLU A 291 -29.93 12.91 -2.26
N HIS A 292 -29.78 14.13 -1.75
CA HIS A 292 -28.66 14.55 -0.91
C HIS A 292 -29.14 15.24 0.37
N ARG A 293 -28.22 15.42 1.33
CA ARG A 293 -28.45 16.19 2.55
C ARG A 293 -28.71 17.66 2.21
N ASP A 294 -29.56 18.31 2.98
CA ASP A 294 -29.75 19.76 2.89
C ASP A 294 -28.57 20.50 3.54
N LYS A 295 -27.55 20.83 2.72
CA LYS A 295 -26.35 21.56 3.10
C LYS A 295 -25.78 22.32 1.89
N SER A 296 -24.95 23.31 2.14
CA SER A 296 -24.41 24.19 1.09
C SER A 296 -23.46 23.50 0.11
N PHE A 297 -22.73 22.47 0.56
CA PHE A 297 -21.76 21.75 -0.25
C PHE A 297 -21.98 20.26 -0.12
N PHE A 298 -22.35 19.61 -1.22
CA PHE A 298 -22.45 18.16 -1.33
C PHE A 298 -21.65 17.73 -2.55
N PHE A 299 -20.72 16.78 -2.45
CA PHE A 299 -19.83 16.45 -3.56
C PHE A 299 -20.18 15.09 -4.16
N ARG A 300 -20.55 15.09 -5.45
CA ARG A 300 -20.84 13.87 -6.21
C ARG A 300 -19.86 13.67 -7.35
N GLY A 301 -19.34 12.45 -7.43
CA GLY A 301 -18.52 11.94 -8.53
C GLY A 301 -19.15 10.71 -9.18
N ASP A 302 -18.67 10.38 -10.37
CA ASP A 302 -19.01 9.12 -11.04
C ASP A 302 -18.20 7.97 -10.43
N ALA A 303 -18.77 6.77 -10.33
CA ALA A 303 -18.06 5.56 -9.91
C ALA A 303 -16.82 5.26 -10.77
N ALA A 304 -16.83 5.67 -12.05
CA ALA A 304 -15.69 5.54 -12.95
C ALA A 304 -14.46 6.38 -12.52
N TYR A 305 -14.63 7.37 -11.64
CA TYR A 305 -13.51 8.14 -11.09
C TYR A 305 -12.60 7.33 -10.17
N THR A 306 -12.99 6.10 -9.78
CA THR A 306 -12.05 5.14 -9.16
C THR A 306 -10.86 4.82 -10.07
N LYS A 307 -11.01 4.94 -11.40
CA LYS A 307 -9.90 4.77 -12.35
C LYS A 307 -8.78 5.79 -12.17
N ILE A 308 -9.09 7.00 -11.70
CA ILE A 308 -8.08 8.02 -11.38
C ILE A 308 -7.15 7.49 -10.29
N LEU A 309 -7.70 6.77 -9.31
CA LEU A 309 -6.94 6.18 -8.20
C LEU A 309 -6.11 4.98 -8.69
N THR A 310 -6.75 3.99 -9.32
CA THR A 310 -6.09 2.75 -9.73
C THR A 310 -5.02 2.99 -10.80
N GLY A 311 -5.30 3.85 -11.78
CA GLY A 311 -4.37 4.19 -12.86
C GLY A 311 -3.22 5.09 -12.40
N SER A 312 -3.21 5.55 -11.15
CA SER A 312 -2.16 6.43 -10.61
C SER A 312 -1.40 5.80 -9.45
N SER A 313 -1.57 4.49 -9.18
CA SER A 313 -0.97 3.81 -8.01
C SER A 313 -1.43 4.39 -6.67
N VAL A 314 -2.75 4.62 -6.51
CA VAL A 314 -3.35 4.91 -5.21
C VAL A 314 -4.09 3.67 -4.72
N GLU A 315 -3.56 3.00 -3.71
CA GLU A 315 -4.07 1.71 -3.24
C GLU A 315 -5.08 1.83 -2.10
N ALA A 316 -5.09 2.95 -1.36
CA ALA A 316 -6.02 3.14 -0.26
C ALA A 316 -6.58 4.57 -0.17
N VAL A 317 -7.81 4.69 0.34
CA VAL A 317 -8.43 5.98 0.64
C VAL A 317 -8.99 6.09 2.06
N ASN A 318 -8.90 7.29 2.63
CA ASN A 318 -9.69 7.68 3.79
C ASN A 318 -11.08 8.14 3.33
N LEU A 319 -12.13 7.57 3.93
CA LEU A 319 -13.52 8.00 3.75
C LEU A 319 -14.11 8.67 5.01
N SER A 320 -13.38 8.77 6.11
CA SER A 320 -13.90 9.41 7.32
C SER A 320 -13.77 10.92 7.19
N ASN A 321 -14.73 11.55 6.52
CA ASN A 321 -14.84 13.00 6.34
C ASN A 321 -16.31 13.43 6.33
N ASN A 322 -16.58 14.73 6.40
CA ASN A 322 -17.95 15.30 6.44
C ASN A 322 -18.70 15.25 5.11
N HIS A 323 -18.08 14.75 4.04
CA HIS A 323 -18.70 14.61 2.72
C HIS A 323 -19.08 13.18 2.37
N SER A 324 -18.55 12.18 3.05
CA SER A 324 -18.92 10.77 2.85
C SER A 324 -20.39 10.45 3.09
N GLY A 325 -21.12 11.32 3.79
CA GLY A 325 -22.57 11.20 4.04
C GLY A 325 -23.44 12.15 3.23
N ASP A 326 -22.89 12.86 2.23
CA ASP A 326 -23.62 13.87 1.46
C ASP A 326 -24.86 13.30 0.76
N TYR A 327 -24.79 12.05 0.29
CA TYR A 327 -25.88 11.32 -0.35
C TYR A 327 -26.39 10.18 0.53
N TYR A 328 -26.45 10.45 1.85
CA TYR A 328 -26.88 9.50 2.88
C TYR A 328 -26.02 8.22 2.91
N ASP A 329 -26.44 7.24 3.71
CA ASP A 329 -25.74 5.96 3.82
C ASP A 329 -25.75 5.18 2.51
N THR A 330 -26.79 5.36 1.68
CA THR A 330 -26.87 4.75 0.36
C THR A 330 -25.74 5.22 -0.54
N GLY A 331 -25.51 6.53 -0.68
CA GLY A 331 -24.42 7.05 -1.50
C GLY A 331 -23.04 6.68 -0.95
N ARG A 332 -22.89 6.67 0.38
CA ARG A 332 -21.67 6.18 1.03
C ARG A 332 -21.37 4.72 0.67
N ASN A 333 -22.38 3.86 0.73
CA ASN A 333 -22.26 2.45 0.39
C ASN A 333 -22.01 2.24 -1.11
N ASP A 334 -22.61 3.07 -1.98
CA ASP A 334 -22.30 3.09 -3.42
C ASP A 334 -20.80 3.39 -3.63
N THR A 335 -20.23 4.35 -2.88
CA THR A 335 -18.79 4.69 -2.93
C THR A 335 -17.92 3.53 -2.48
N MET A 336 -18.23 2.92 -1.33
CA MET A 336 -17.51 1.76 -0.82
C MET A 336 -17.56 0.58 -1.80
N SER A 337 -18.72 0.36 -2.43
CA SER A 337 -18.88 -0.67 -3.46
C SER A 337 -18.03 -0.39 -4.70
N ALA A 338 -18.02 0.85 -5.19
CA ALA A 338 -17.19 1.26 -6.32
C ALA A 338 -15.69 1.06 -6.04
N LEU A 339 -15.22 1.44 -4.85
CA LEU A 339 -13.83 1.26 -4.43
C LEU A 339 -13.46 -0.23 -4.32
N SER A 340 -14.30 -1.04 -3.67
CA SER A 340 -14.09 -2.49 -3.58
C SER A 340 -14.03 -3.15 -4.97
N GLN A 341 -14.93 -2.78 -5.89
CA GLN A 341 -14.94 -3.30 -7.26
C GLN A 341 -13.69 -2.90 -8.06
N ALA A 342 -13.16 -1.70 -7.80
CA ALA A 342 -11.93 -1.22 -8.40
C ALA A 342 -10.66 -1.78 -7.73
N GLY A 343 -10.77 -2.51 -6.61
CA GLY A 343 -9.62 -3.01 -5.85
C GLY A 343 -8.92 -1.94 -5.01
N VAL A 344 -9.54 -0.77 -4.80
CA VAL A 344 -9.01 0.29 -3.93
C VAL A 344 -9.46 0.02 -2.50
N LYS A 345 -8.52 -0.11 -1.57
CA LYS A 345 -8.86 -0.29 -0.15
C LYS A 345 -9.38 1.02 0.45
N TYR A 346 -10.14 0.93 1.53
CA TYR A 346 -10.59 2.12 2.24
C TYR A 346 -10.69 1.86 3.74
N CYS A 347 -10.53 2.94 4.51
CA CYS A 347 -10.84 2.98 5.93
C CYS A 347 -12.00 3.94 6.18
N TYR A 348 -12.90 3.57 7.09
CA TYR A 348 -14.06 4.38 7.45
C TYR A 348 -14.49 4.13 8.90
N ASN A 349 -14.49 5.17 9.72
CA ASN A 349 -14.79 5.16 11.16
C ASN A 349 -14.07 4.00 11.88
N ASN A 350 -14.85 3.12 12.50
CA ASN A 350 -14.37 1.96 13.25
C ASN A 350 -13.96 0.76 12.37
N THR A 351 -13.93 0.92 11.04
CA THR A 351 -13.46 -0.10 10.10
C THR A 351 -12.09 0.31 9.55
N PRO A 352 -10.98 -0.14 10.18
CA PRO A 352 -9.64 0.12 9.68
C PRO A 352 -9.33 -0.69 8.43
N CYS A 353 -8.43 -0.17 7.62
CA CYS A 353 -7.83 -0.89 6.50
C CYS A 353 -6.46 -1.42 6.92
N VAL A 354 -6.22 -2.72 6.73
CA VAL A 354 -4.88 -3.30 6.90
C VAL A 354 -4.29 -3.59 5.53
N TYR A 355 -3.16 -2.96 5.24
CA TYR A 355 -2.37 -3.21 4.05
C TYR A 355 -1.08 -3.92 4.46
N GLU A 356 -0.91 -5.17 4.05
CA GLU A 356 0.33 -5.91 4.25
C GLU A 356 1.29 -5.56 3.11
N LEU A 357 2.44 -4.99 3.45
CA LEU A 357 3.49 -4.72 2.48
C LEU A 357 4.12 -6.06 2.08
N PRO A 358 4.12 -6.42 0.79
CA PRO A 358 4.81 -7.63 0.32
C PRO A 358 6.34 -7.54 0.54
N ILE A 359 6.85 -6.31 0.65
CA ILE A 359 8.24 -5.98 0.95
C ILE A 359 8.43 -5.70 2.45
N ALA A 360 9.68 -5.60 2.90
CA ALA A 360 10.06 -5.28 4.29
C ALA A 360 9.60 -6.29 5.35
N GLY A 361 9.38 -7.56 4.98
CA GLY A 361 9.09 -8.64 5.93
C GLY A 361 7.61 -8.77 6.32
N GLY A 362 6.68 -8.31 5.46
CA GLY A 362 5.24 -8.44 5.72
C GLY A 362 4.74 -7.41 6.74
N ILE A 363 5.34 -6.23 6.80
CA ILE A 363 4.91 -5.16 7.71
C ILE A 363 3.48 -4.77 7.38
N LYS A 364 2.64 -4.67 8.41
CA LYS A 364 1.26 -4.22 8.28
C LYS A 364 1.18 -2.71 8.44
N ILE A 365 0.68 -2.04 7.41
CA ILE A 365 0.24 -0.64 7.49
C ILE A 365 -1.24 -0.66 7.87
N VAL A 366 -1.54 -0.22 9.08
CA VAL A 366 -2.91 -0.13 9.60
C VAL A 366 -3.38 1.31 9.44
N LEU A 367 -4.36 1.52 8.58
CA LEU A 367 -5.02 2.80 8.37
C LEU A 367 -6.31 2.84 9.21
N ILE A 368 -6.30 3.64 10.27
CA ILE A 368 -7.48 3.98 11.07
C ILE A 368 -7.97 5.35 10.61
N SER A 369 -9.28 5.61 10.61
CA SER A 369 -9.77 6.93 10.27
C SER A 369 -11.02 7.40 10.99
N TYR A 370 -11.08 8.69 11.31
CA TYR A 370 -12.19 9.35 12.00
C TYR A 370 -12.42 10.77 11.48
N SER A 371 -13.67 11.24 11.54
CA SER A 371 -14.02 12.64 11.33
C SER A 371 -14.50 13.27 12.63
N PHE A 372 -13.98 14.44 12.95
CA PHE A 372 -14.39 15.30 14.06
C PHE A 372 -15.00 16.62 13.58
N VAL A 373 -15.42 16.66 12.32
CA VAL A 373 -16.21 17.78 11.76
C VAL A 373 -17.68 17.52 12.08
N GLY A 374 -18.24 18.32 12.99
CA GLY A 374 -19.61 18.14 13.49
C GLY A 374 -19.75 17.05 14.56
N VAL A 375 -18.64 16.46 15.02
CA VAL A 375 -18.58 15.50 16.13
C VAL A 375 -17.43 15.88 17.04
N GLU A 376 -17.68 16.03 18.34
CA GLU A 376 -16.64 16.39 19.30
C GLU A 376 -15.69 15.22 19.57
N TYR A 377 -14.39 15.51 19.73
CA TYR A 377 -13.41 14.56 20.25
C TYR A 377 -13.58 14.41 21.77
N SER A 378 -14.58 13.65 22.20
CA SER A 378 -14.90 13.45 23.62
C SER A 378 -15.54 12.09 23.90
N GLY A 379 -15.57 11.70 25.18
CA GLY A 379 -16.26 10.51 25.68
C GLY A 379 -15.97 9.22 24.91
N ASP A 380 -17.03 8.47 24.62
CA ASP A 380 -16.96 7.15 23.98
C ASP A 380 -16.31 7.19 22.59
N VAL A 381 -16.48 8.27 21.83
CA VAL A 381 -15.89 8.38 20.48
C VAL A 381 -14.38 8.46 20.56
N ARG A 382 -13.86 9.31 21.46
CA ARG A 382 -12.44 9.41 21.77
C ARG A 382 -11.90 8.05 22.23
N ASP A 383 -12.53 7.45 23.23
CA ASP A 383 -12.03 6.21 23.84
C ASP A 383 -12.07 5.03 22.87
N SER A 384 -13.08 4.99 21.99
CA SER A 384 -13.16 3.99 20.92
C SER A 384 -11.99 4.10 19.94
N LEU A 385 -11.65 5.32 19.50
CA LEU A 385 -10.49 5.54 18.63
C LEU A 385 -9.18 5.14 19.33
N LEU A 386 -8.96 5.60 20.56
CA LEU A 386 -7.72 5.28 21.28
C LEU A 386 -7.58 3.77 21.54
N ASN A 387 -8.67 3.08 21.86
CA ASN A 387 -8.66 1.63 22.01
C ASN A 387 -8.43 0.89 20.69
N LEU A 388 -8.95 1.41 19.58
CA LEU A 388 -8.71 0.84 18.25
C LEU A 388 -7.22 0.94 17.88
N ILE A 389 -6.58 2.07 18.14
CA ILE A 389 -5.14 2.25 17.93
C ILE A 389 -4.35 1.20 18.74
N ARG A 390 -4.66 1.05 20.04
CA ARG A 390 -4.00 0.06 20.91
C ARG A 390 -4.22 -1.37 20.43
N THR A 391 -5.41 -1.68 19.91
CA THR A 391 -5.76 -3.02 19.41
C THR A 391 -4.90 -3.42 18.21
N TYR A 392 -4.59 -2.47 17.33
CA TYR A 392 -3.81 -2.73 16.11
C TYR A 392 -2.31 -2.51 16.28
N LYS A 393 -1.87 -1.84 17.35
CA LYS A 393 -0.44 -1.67 17.61
C LYS A 393 0.19 -3.03 17.94
N SER A 394 1.21 -3.38 17.18
CA SER A 394 2.06 -4.57 17.39
C SER A 394 3.44 -4.33 16.78
N ASP A 395 4.42 -5.18 17.10
CA ASP A 395 5.79 -5.03 16.61
C ASP A 395 5.86 -5.03 15.07
N ASN A 396 5.03 -5.82 14.39
CA ASN A 396 5.00 -5.89 12.92
C ASN A 396 3.94 -4.96 12.29
N ALA A 397 3.51 -3.91 12.99
CA ALA A 397 2.51 -2.98 12.48
C ALA A 397 2.89 -1.51 12.67
N VAL A 398 2.71 -0.74 11.61
CA VAL A 398 2.71 0.72 11.61
C VAL A 398 1.28 1.19 11.62
N VAL A 399 0.88 1.91 12.66
CA VAL A 399 -0.48 2.43 12.81
C VAL A 399 -0.51 3.89 12.37
N VAL A 400 -1.30 4.17 11.35
CA VAL A 400 -1.53 5.52 10.81
C VAL A 400 -2.98 5.91 11.05
N VAL A 401 -3.18 7.07 11.66
CA VAL A 401 -4.52 7.63 11.91
C VAL A 401 -4.78 8.77 10.94
N ASN A 402 -5.73 8.60 10.03
CA ASN A 402 -6.20 9.63 9.11
C ASN A 402 -7.38 10.36 9.74
N VAL A 403 -7.24 11.66 10.03
CA VAL A 403 -8.23 12.40 10.81
C VAL A 403 -8.71 13.62 10.05
N HIS A 404 -10.03 13.75 9.93
CA HIS A 404 -10.67 14.89 9.26
C HIS A 404 -11.22 15.85 10.32
N TRP A 405 -10.60 17.02 10.51
CA TRP A 405 -10.77 17.82 11.74
C TRP A 405 -10.42 19.31 11.63
N GLY A 406 -10.68 20.06 12.70
CA GLY A 406 -10.27 21.45 12.81
C GLY A 406 -11.20 22.40 12.07
N VAL A 407 -10.67 23.57 11.71
CA VAL A 407 -11.43 24.68 11.16
C VAL A 407 -10.96 24.98 9.73
N GLU A 408 -11.89 25.09 8.80
CA GLU A 408 -11.60 25.48 7.41
C GLU A 408 -10.71 26.73 7.34
N ARG A 409 -9.62 26.62 6.56
CA ARG A 409 -8.64 27.68 6.27
C ARG A 409 -7.83 28.18 7.45
N ALA A 410 -8.00 27.61 8.65
CA ALA A 410 -7.12 27.90 9.76
C ALA A 410 -5.73 27.31 9.47
N VAL A 411 -4.70 28.14 9.50
CA VAL A 411 -3.31 27.71 9.22
C VAL A 411 -2.57 27.19 10.46
N VAL A 412 -3.16 27.37 11.65
CA VAL A 412 -2.67 26.84 12.93
C VAL A 412 -3.69 25.85 13.46
N PRO A 413 -3.30 24.61 13.82
CA PRO A 413 -4.22 23.66 14.41
C PRO A 413 -4.68 24.13 15.79
N GLU A 414 -5.95 23.94 16.10
CA GLU A 414 -6.50 24.26 17.41
C GLU A 414 -5.84 23.41 18.51
N ARG A 415 -5.81 23.92 19.74
CA ARG A 415 -5.18 23.20 20.86
C ARG A 415 -5.76 21.80 21.09
N TRP A 416 -7.06 21.62 20.86
CA TRP A 416 -7.68 20.30 21.00
C TRP A 416 -7.20 19.34 19.91
N GLN A 417 -6.93 19.80 18.67
CA GLN A 417 -6.33 18.97 17.62
C GLN A 417 -4.95 18.51 18.06
N GLN A 418 -4.17 19.42 18.68
CA GLN A 418 -2.85 19.10 19.19
C GLN A 418 -2.91 18.06 20.33
N THR A 419 -3.78 18.26 21.30
CA THR A 419 -4.02 17.28 22.37
C THR A 419 -4.46 15.93 21.80
N ALA A 420 -5.43 15.91 20.87
CA ALA A 420 -5.95 14.69 20.29
C ALA A 420 -4.88 13.93 19.49
N GLY A 421 -4.09 14.63 18.66
CA GLY A 421 -2.99 14.03 17.91
C GLY A 421 -1.96 13.38 18.83
N ARG A 422 -1.57 14.06 19.91
CA ARG A 422 -0.64 13.53 20.93
C ARG A 422 -1.21 12.31 21.64
N GLU A 423 -2.49 12.31 22.02
CA GLU A 423 -3.15 11.15 22.64
C GLU A 423 -3.23 9.93 21.71
N MET A 424 -3.35 10.15 20.39
CA MET A 424 -3.29 9.08 19.39
C MET A 424 -1.89 8.47 19.32
N ILE A 425 -0.83 9.30 19.30
CA ILE A 425 0.56 8.83 19.36
C ILE A 425 0.82 8.08 20.68
N ASP A 426 0.39 8.63 21.81
CA ASP A 426 0.53 8.00 23.14
C ASP A 426 -0.22 6.66 23.23
N SER A 427 -1.26 6.47 22.42
CA SER A 427 -2.00 5.20 22.32
C SER A 427 -1.39 4.19 21.34
N GLY A 428 -0.31 4.54 20.65
CA GLY A 428 0.46 3.63 19.79
C GLY A 428 0.45 3.96 18.30
N ALA A 429 -0.13 5.10 17.88
CA ALA A 429 -0.01 5.54 16.49
C ALA A 429 1.43 5.96 16.18
N ASP A 430 1.92 5.59 15.01
CA ASP A 430 3.24 5.99 14.51
C ASP A 430 3.16 7.31 13.71
N LEU A 431 2.01 7.56 13.08
CA LEU A 431 1.74 8.75 12.29
C LEU A 431 0.26 9.16 12.40
N VAL A 432 0.02 10.45 12.53
CA VAL A 432 -1.32 11.06 12.39
C VAL A 432 -1.30 11.98 11.17
N VAL A 433 -2.25 11.79 10.25
CA VAL A 433 -2.38 12.57 9.00
C VAL A 433 -3.74 13.28 9.01
N GLY A 434 -3.69 14.60 9.07
CA GLY A 434 -4.84 15.46 9.15
C GLY A 434 -5.35 15.97 7.80
N HIS A 435 -6.65 16.20 7.74
CA HIS A 435 -7.44 16.65 6.59
C HIS A 435 -8.52 17.64 7.06
N HIS A 436 -9.21 18.32 6.14
CA HIS A 436 -10.32 19.29 6.35
C HIS A 436 -9.98 20.79 6.30
N PRO A 437 -8.88 21.29 6.89
CA PRO A 437 -8.61 22.73 6.83
C PRO A 437 -8.46 23.29 5.41
N HIS A 438 -8.30 22.41 4.39
CA HIS A 438 -8.13 22.76 2.97
C HIS A 438 -6.89 23.65 2.68
N VAL A 439 -6.02 23.81 3.67
CA VAL A 439 -4.75 24.53 3.62
C VAL A 439 -3.70 23.72 4.38
N LEU A 440 -2.42 23.89 4.02
CA LEU A 440 -1.34 23.29 4.81
C LEU A 440 -1.40 23.79 6.26
N GLN A 441 -1.20 22.87 7.20
CA GLN A 441 -0.86 23.16 8.59
C GLN A 441 0.51 22.56 8.93
N GLY A 442 1.05 22.94 10.08
CA GLY A 442 2.37 22.48 10.52
C GLY A 442 2.44 20.96 10.75
N ILE A 443 3.67 20.47 10.87
CA ILE A 443 3.98 19.11 11.28
C ILE A 443 4.67 19.17 12.64
N GLU A 444 4.24 18.30 13.55
CA GLU A 444 4.85 18.11 14.86
C GLU A 444 5.53 16.74 14.91
N ARG A 445 6.70 16.69 15.54
CA ARG A 445 7.27 15.43 16.01
C ARG A 445 7.01 15.35 17.50
N TYR A 446 6.24 14.34 17.91
CA TYR A 446 5.87 14.14 19.30
C TYR A 446 6.25 12.71 19.72
N SER A 447 7.07 12.59 20.77
CA SER A 447 7.64 11.31 21.18
C SER A 447 8.34 10.60 20.01
N SER A 448 7.99 9.35 19.71
CA SER A 448 8.50 8.58 18.58
C SER A 448 7.73 8.78 17.27
N GLY A 449 6.62 9.52 17.27
CA GLY A 449 5.72 9.65 16.12
C GLY A 449 5.68 11.05 15.50
N TYR A 450 4.92 11.15 14.42
CA TYR A 450 4.70 12.41 13.68
C TYR A 450 3.21 12.75 13.58
N ILE A 451 2.89 14.03 13.61
CA ILE A 451 1.52 14.55 13.44
C ILE A 451 1.58 15.61 12.34
N ALA A 452 1.06 15.30 11.15
CA ALA A 452 0.86 16.28 10.08
C ALA A 452 -0.58 16.80 10.19
N TYR A 453 -0.77 18.03 10.67
CA TYR A 453 -2.11 18.50 11.06
C TYR A 453 -3.05 18.77 9.88
N SER A 454 -2.50 19.12 8.72
CA SER A 454 -3.22 19.17 7.45
C SER A 454 -2.27 19.16 6.26
N LEU A 455 -2.58 18.31 5.28
CA LEU A 455 -1.90 18.32 3.98
C LEU A 455 -2.50 19.34 2.99
N GLY A 456 -3.60 20.00 3.37
CA GLY A 456 -4.37 20.88 2.51
C GLY A 456 -5.10 20.15 1.38
N ASN A 457 -5.60 20.92 0.41
CA ASN A 457 -6.17 20.34 -0.81
C ASN A 457 -5.09 19.68 -1.67
N PHE A 458 -5.46 18.61 -2.38
CA PHE A 458 -4.61 18.03 -3.42
C PHE A 458 -5.32 18.21 -4.78
N SER A 459 -6.20 17.27 -5.19
CA SER A 459 -7.10 17.46 -6.35
C SER A 459 -8.54 17.70 -5.87
N PHE A 460 -8.89 18.96 -5.64
CA PHE A 460 -10.14 19.32 -4.96
C PHE A 460 -11.18 19.98 -5.87
N GLY A 461 -12.17 19.20 -6.33
CA GLY A 461 -13.30 19.64 -7.16
C GLY A 461 -14.28 20.62 -6.49
N GLY A 462 -14.21 20.77 -5.16
CA GLY A 462 -15.02 21.73 -4.42
C GLY A 462 -14.61 23.19 -4.62
N ASN A 463 -13.49 23.46 -5.30
CA ASN A 463 -13.01 24.82 -5.52
C ASN A 463 -12.52 25.06 -6.95
N ALA A 464 -13.28 25.83 -7.74
CA ALA A 464 -12.90 26.21 -9.10
C ALA A 464 -11.86 27.35 -9.17
N SER A 465 -11.52 27.99 -8.05
CA SER A 465 -10.55 29.08 -8.00
C SER A 465 -9.57 28.92 -6.84
N VAL A 466 -8.30 28.69 -7.16
CA VAL A 466 -7.28 28.35 -6.17
C VAL A 466 -6.91 29.58 -5.33
N THR A 467 -7.20 29.53 -4.03
CA THR A 467 -6.85 30.57 -3.06
C THR A 467 -5.67 30.18 -2.18
N SER A 468 -5.39 28.88 -2.06
CA SER A 468 -4.25 28.32 -1.34
C SER A 468 -3.65 27.22 -2.21
N PRO A 469 -2.66 27.58 -3.06
CA PRO A 469 -2.13 26.65 -4.05
C PRO A 469 -1.17 25.64 -3.46
N GLU A 470 -0.58 25.90 -2.30
CA GLU A 470 0.47 25.06 -1.72
C GLU A 470 -0.11 23.78 -1.09
N THR A 471 0.52 22.65 -1.38
CA THR A 471 0.20 21.32 -0.85
C THR A 471 1.47 20.47 -0.81
N MET A 472 1.39 19.24 -0.35
CA MET A 472 2.50 18.30 -0.40
C MET A 472 2.05 16.86 -0.56
N ILE A 473 2.95 16.03 -1.07
CA ILE A 473 2.91 14.59 -0.86
C ILE A 473 3.80 14.31 0.35
N LEU A 474 3.19 13.94 1.48
CA LEU A 474 3.93 13.53 2.67
C LEU A 474 4.41 12.10 2.48
N ARG A 475 5.71 11.84 2.63
CA ARG A 475 6.29 10.49 2.48
C ARG A 475 6.82 10.01 3.82
N ALA A 476 6.22 8.94 4.34
CA ALA A 476 6.66 8.28 5.57
C ALA A 476 7.58 7.10 5.22
N LYS A 477 8.79 7.11 5.80
CA LYS A 477 9.77 6.04 5.65
C LYS A 477 9.58 5.01 6.76
N ILE A 478 9.17 3.81 6.36
CA ILE A 478 8.97 2.67 7.25
C ILE A 478 10.23 1.83 7.28
N THR A 479 10.65 1.43 8.47
CA THR A 479 11.74 0.45 8.66
C THR A 479 11.35 -0.56 9.71
N SER A 480 11.83 -1.79 9.56
CA SER A 480 11.79 -2.80 10.63
C SER A 480 13.18 -3.03 11.19
N VAL A 481 13.36 -2.79 12.48
CA VAL A 481 14.60 -3.06 13.22
C VAL A 481 14.30 -4.06 14.32
N ASN A 482 14.99 -5.21 14.30
CA ASN A 482 14.74 -6.32 15.23
C ASN A 482 13.26 -6.79 15.26
N GLY A 483 12.57 -6.71 14.12
CA GLY A 483 11.15 -7.09 14.01
C GLY A 483 10.17 -6.00 14.45
N MET A 484 10.64 -4.84 14.92
CA MET A 484 9.80 -3.69 15.27
C MET A 484 9.72 -2.72 14.10
N ALA A 485 8.56 -2.66 13.47
CA ALA A 485 8.19 -1.74 12.41
C ALA A 485 7.79 -0.38 13.00
N SER A 486 8.30 0.69 12.40
CA SER A 486 7.97 2.07 12.80
C SER A 486 8.20 3.05 11.65
N VAL A 487 7.68 4.27 11.82
CA VAL A 487 8.02 5.42 10.96
C VAL A 487 9.37 5.97 11.41
N SER A 488 10.43 5.63 10.69
CA SER A 488 11.80 6.08 10.98
C SER A 488 12.06 7.55 10.64
N GLY A 489 11.26 8.11 9.74
CA GLY A 489 11.37 9.49 9.31
C GLY A 489 10.30 9.87 8.31
N ILE A 490 10.19 11.17 8.05
CA ILE A 490 9.29 11.73 7.06
C ILE A 490 10.07 12.61 6.08
N SER A 491 9.56 12.71 4.87
CA SER A 491 9.97 13.69 3.88
C SER A 491 8.75 14.24 3.13
N ALA A 492 8.94 15.26 2.32
CA ALA A 492 7.87 15.82 1.50
C ALA A 492 8.28 15.95 0.03
N VAL A 493 7.32 15.77 -0.86
CA VAL A 493 7.36 16.35 -2.22
C VAL A 493 6.51 17.62 -2.18
N PRO A 494 7.11 18.82 -2.21
CA PRO A 494 6.32 20.05 -2.22
C PRO A 494 5.56 20.14 -3.53
N CYS A 495 4.28 20.52 -3.46
CA CYS A 495 3.40 20.55 -4.62
C CYS A 495 2.59 21.86 -4.66
N LYS A 496 2.04 22.16 -5.84
CA LYS A 496 0.89 23.05 -5.97
C LYS A 496 -0.33 22.27 -6.41
N THR A 497 -1.52 22.68 -6.00
CA THR A 497 -2.82 22.04 -6.33
C THR A 497 -3.25 22.21 -7.78
N THR A 498 -2.67 23.20 -8.47
CA THR A 498 -2.90 23.48 -9.89
C THR A 498 -1.58 23.64 -10.63
N SER A 499 -1.54 23.15 -11.87
CA SER A 499 -0.42 23.33 -12.79
C SER A 499 -0.55 24.59 -13.66
N THR A 500 -1.63 25.39 -13.51
CA THR A 500 -1.76 26.66 -14.22
C THR A 500 -1.16 27.83 -13.43
N LYS A 501 -0.73 28.87 -14.15
CA LYS A 501 -0.30 30.15 -13.55
C LYS A 501 -1.47 31.11 -13.27
N THR A 502 -2.70 30.70 -13.53
CA THR A 502 -3.91 31.51 -13.34
C THR A 502 -4.60 31.13 -12.03
N ALA A 503 -5.55 31.94 -11.58
CA ALA A 503 -6.39 31.59 -10.43
C ALA A 503 -7.35 30.42 -10.72
N SER A 504 -7.56 30.04 -11.98
CA SER A 504 -8.45 28.93 -12.34
C SER A 504 -7.85 27.61 -11.88
N ASN A 505 -8.65 26.82 -11.16
CA ASN A 505 -8.25 25.49 -10.76
C ASN A 505 -8.37 24.54 -11.95
N ASN A 506 -7.28 23.85 -12.30
CA ASN A 506 -7.31 22.75 -13.25
C ASN A 506 -7.24 21.38 -12.57
N TYR A 507 -7.28 21.33 -11.23
CA TYR A 507 -7.38 20.10 -10.45
C TYR A 507 -6.25 19.09 -10.69
N GLN A 508 -5.08 19.57 -11.11
CA GLN A 508 -3.92 18.74 -11.42
C GLN A 508 -2.73 19.19 -10.57
N PRO A 509 -2.50 18.54 -9.40
CA PRO A 509 -1.34 18.80 -8.59
C PRO A 509 -0.03 18.62 -9.35
N ILE A 510 0.95 19.47 -9.06
CA ILE A 510 2.25 19.46 -9.71
C ILE A 510 3.38 19.63 -8.68
N PRO A 511 4.39 18.75 -8.66
CA PRO A 511 5.58 18.92 -7.83
C PRO A 511 6.29 20.25 -8.11
N GLN A 512 6.86 20.85 -7.08
CA GLN A 512 7.65 22.08 -7.14
C GLN A 512 9.11 21.78 -6.89
N PHE A 513 10.00 22.49 -7.57
CA PHE A 513 11.44 22.23 -7.57
C PHE A 513 12.23 23.51 -7.32
N GLY A 514 13.51 23.37 -6.96
CA GLY A 514 14.40 24.51 -6.72
C GLY A 514 13.81 25.52 -5.73
N ALA A 515 13.83 26.80 -6.09
CA ALA A 515 13.34 27.89 -5.22
C ALA A 515 11.84 27.77 -4.89
N ASP A 516 11.01 27.36 -5.85
CA ASP A 516 9.57 27.21 -5.63
C ASP A 516 9.26 26.05 -4.68
N GLY A 517 9.99 24.92 -4.82
CA GLY A 517 9.88 23.80 -3.89
C GLY A 517 10.35 24.18 -2.49
N GLN A 518 11.50 24.86 -2.38
CA GLN A 518 12.03 25.35 -1.10
C GLN A 518 11.08 26.35 -0.43
N ALA A 519 10.37 27.18 -1.19
CA ALA A 519 9.38 28.11 -0.64
C ALA A 519 8.23 27.36 0.06
N VAL A 520 7.71 26.29 -0.54
CA VAL A 520 6.68 25.44 0.08
C VAL A 520 7.22 24.75 1.33
N ILE A 521 8.45 24.25 1.32
CA ILE A 521 9.09 23.66 2.51
C ILE A 521 9.25 24.68 3.63
N ASN A 522 9.75 25.89 3.31
CA ASN A 522 9.87 26.97 4.28
C ASN A 522 8.51 27.36 4.85
N ARG A 523 7.46 27.32 4.04
CA ARG A 523 6.09 27.53 4.49
C ARG A 523 5.68 26.46 5.50
N ILE A 524 5.90 25.18 5.23
CA ILE A 524 5.60 24.08 6.16
C ILE A 524 6.36 24.25 7.48
N LEU A 525 7.65 24.59 7.44
CA LEU A 525 8.45 24.84 8.65
C LEU A 525 7.96 26.05 9.45
N SER A 526 7.55 27.12 8.76
CA SER A 526 6.94 28.30 9.39
C SER A 526 5.57 28.03 10.00
N LEU A 527 4.81 27.08 9.47
CA LEU A 527 3.56 26.63 10.07
C LEU A 527 3.83 25.73 11.28
N SER A 528 4.84 24.88 11.17
CA SER A 528 5.29 23.97 12.23
C SER A 528 5.79 24.74 13.45
N SER A 529 6.52 25.86 13.26
CA SER A 529 7.04 26.68 14.37
C SER A 529 5.96 27.35 15.24
N GLN A 530 4.69 27.32 14.81
CA GLN A 530 3.55 27.80 15.61
C GLN A 530 2.97 26.72 16.54
N ILE A 531 3.53 25.52 16.51
CA ILE A 531 3.13 24.35 17.30
C ILE A 531 4.29 24.02 18.24
N ASP A 532 3.97 23.75 19.50
CA ASP A 532 4.98 23.24 20.44
C ASP A 532 5.42 21.83 20.01
N GLY A 533 6.72 21.58 19.87
CA GLY A 533 7.23 20.34 19.25
C GLY A 533 7.17 20.32 17.71
N GLY A 534 6.83 21.45 17.07
CA GLY A 534 6.89 21.60 15.62
C GLY A 534 8.27 21.26 15.05
N ILE A 535 8.29 20.59 13.90
CA ILE A 535 9.56 20.24 13.25
C ILE A 535 10.33 21.50 12.80
N THR A 536 11.65 21.46 12.93
CA THR A 536 12.55 22.56 12.51
C THR A 536 13.25 22.27 11.18
N GLU A 537 13.19 21.03 10.71
CA GLU A 537 13.73 20.57 9.43
C GLU A 537 12.79 19.55 8.81
N LEU A 538 12.78 19.50 7.48
CA LEU A 538 12.02 18.52 6.71
C LEU A 538 12.83 18.12 5.49
N SER A 539 13.17 16.83 5.42
CA SER A 539 13.77 16.27 4.20
C SER A 539 12.79 16.42 3.04
N TRP A 540 13.28 16.78 1.87
CA TRP A 540 12.44 16.89 0.69
C TRP A 540 13.21 16.53 -0.57
N SER A 541 12.50 15.96 -1.54
CA SER A 541 13.08 15.66 -2.85
C SER A 541 12.90 16.86 -3.75
N GLY A 542 13.95 17.67 -3.92
CA GLY A 542 13.93 18.87 -4.75
C GLY A 542 14.17 18.66 -6.25
N ILE A 543 13.91 17.44 -6.71
CA ILE A 543 14.38 16.81 -7.97
C ILE A 543 14.67 17.78 -9.13
#